data_AF-A0A2V6I8E9-F1
#
_entry.id   AF-A0A2V6I8E9-F1
#
_cell.length_a   1.000
_cell.length_b   1.000
_cell.length_c   1.000
_cell.angle_alpha   90.00
_cell.angle_beta   90.00
_cell.angle_gamma   90.00
#
_symmetry.space_group_name_H-M   'P 1'
#
loop_
_entity.id
_entity.type
_entity.pdbx_description
1 polymer ?
#
loop_
_entity_poly.entity_id
_entity_poly.type
_entity_poly.pdbx_seq_one_letter_code
_entity_poly.pdbx_strand_id
1 'polypeptide(L)'
;MTMDFDPFIQRKRERFEQLEREIADPKLFDNRKRAGEIMREHAGIKTVLAKWEELENARKQLDDNRELATSRDVEIAAMADDEIPDLEKRVAELEREMQIALLPPDENENRDAIVEIRAGT
;
A
#
# COMPACT_ATOMS: atom_id res chain seq x y z
N MET A 1 15.32 -7.98 5.33
CA MET A 1 15.46 -7.23 4.06
C MET A 1 14.23 -6.33 3.97
N THR A 2 14.38 -5.03 4.21
CA THR A 2 13.26 -4.09 4.07
C THR A 2 12.87 -4.07 2.60
N MET A 3 11.61 -4.35 2.30
CA MET A 3 11.12 -4.36 0.93
C MET A 3 11.05 -2.91 0.43
N ASP A 4 11.70 -2.65 -0.70
CA ASP A 4 11.54 -1.38 -1.40
C ASP A 4 10.23 -1.43 -2.21
N PHE A 5 9.27 -0.60 -1.83
CA PHE A 5 7.96 -0.52 -2.45
C PHE A 5 7.93 0.41 -3.67
N ASP A 6 8.91 1.32 -3.79
CA ASP A 6 8.86 2.43 -4.76
C ASP A 6 8.69 1.93 -6.20
N PRO A 7 9.42 0.91 -6.68
CA PRO A 7 9.24 0.42 -8.05
C PRO A 7 7.84 -0.13 -8.33
N PHE A 8 7.19 -0.73 -7.33
CA PHE A 8 5.84 -1.27 -7.46
C PHE A 8 4.80 -0.16 -7.48
N ILE A 9 4.96 0.84 -6.62
CA ILE A 9 4.06 1.99 -6.55
C ILE A 9 4.14 2.82 -7.82
N GLN A 10 5.34 3.03 -8.38
CA GLN A 10 5.49 3.73 -9.67
C GLN A 10 4.72 3.03 -10.79
N ARG A 11 4.87 1.70 -10.92
CA ARG A 11 4.10 0.91 -11.90
C ARG A 11 2.59 1.01 -11.67
N LYS A 12 2.14 1.01 -10.42
CA LYS A 12 0.72 1.17 -10.07
C LYS A 12 0.21 2.55 -10.46
N ARG A 13 0.98 3.62 -10.26
CA ARG A 13 0.63 4.99 -10.71
C ARG A 13 0.52 5.08 -12.23
N GLU A 14 1.50 4.56 -12.97
CA GLU A 14 1.47 4.54 -14.44
C GLU A 14 0.23 3.80 -14.97
N ARG A 15 -0.10 2.66 -14.38
CA ARG A 15 -1.30 1.89 -14.74
C ARG A 15 -2.58 2.63 -14.36
N PHE A 16 -2.61 3.27 -13.19
CA PHE A 16 -3.75 4.08 -12.75
C PHE A 16 -4.07 5.19 -13.76
N GLU A 17 -3.06 5.95 -14.18
CA GLU A 17 -3.22 7.00 -15.19
C GLU A 17 -3.68 6.44 -16.54
N GLN A 18 -3.21 5.25 -16.92
CA GLN A 18 -3.68 4.59 -18.13
C GLN A 18 -5.17 4.22 -18.03
N LEU A 19 -5.59 3.66 -16.90
CA LEU A 19 -6.99 3.30 -16.65
C LEU A 19 -7.88 4.54 -16.65
N GLU A 20 -7.44 5.66 -16.06
CA GLU A 20 -8.16 6.94 -16.10
C GLU A 20 -8.38 7.41 -17.54
N ARG A 21 -7.39 7.26 -18.43
CA ARG A 21 -7.54 7.55 -19.87
C ARG A 21 -8.53 6.62 -20.54
N GLU A 22 -8.53 5.32 -20.21
CA GLU A 22 -9.49 4.36 -20.75
C GLU A 22 -10.93 4.62 -20.24
N ILE A 23 -11.09 5.04 -18.98
CA ILE A 23 -12.37 5.41 -18.36
C ILE A 23 -12.96 6.67 -19.00
N ALA A 24 -12.10 7.62 -19.40
CA ALA A 24 -12.53 8.83 -20.08
C ALA A 24 -13.04 8.60 -21.52
N ASP A 25 -12.78 7.43 -22.14
CA ASP A 25 -13.27 7.11 -23.48
C ASP A 25 -14.78 6.77 -23.45
N PRO A 26 -15.65 7.54 -24.14
CA PRO A 26 -17.09 7.25 -24.21
C PRO A 26 -17.42 5.85 -24.75
N LYS A 27 -16.53 5.25 -25.55
CA LYS A 27 -16.71 3.92 -26.14
C LYS A 27 -16.46 2.78 -25.16
N LEU A 28 -15.92 3.04 -23.96
CA LEU A 28 -15.68 2.00 -22.97
C LEU A 28 -16.94 1.21 -22.65
N PHE A 29 -18.07 1.91 -22.54
CA PHE A 29 -19.36 1.32 -22.17
C PHE A 29 -20.04 0.54 -23.30
N ASP A 30 -19.51 0.59 -24.53
CA ASP A 30 -19.96 -0.26 -25.64
C ASP A 30 -19.66 -1.74 -25.36
N ASN A 31 -18.65 -2.02 -24.53
CA ASN A 31 -18.36 -3.35 -24.01
C ASN A 31 -18.45 -3.36 -22.48
N ARG A 32 -19.65 -3.69 -21.97
CA ARG A 32 -19.93 -3.75 -20.52
C ARG A 32 -18.97 -4.67 -19.74
N LYS A 33 -18.52 -5.78 -20.34
CA LYS A 33 -17.57 -6.70 -19.68
C LYS A 33 -16.23 -6.00 -19.45
N ARG A 34 -15.69 -5.38 -20.50
CA ARG A 34 -14.43 -4.62 -20.44
C ARG A 34 -14.53 -3.43 -19.49
N ALA A 35 -15.65 -2.69 -19.55
CA ALA A 35 -15.91 -1.59 -18.60
C ALA A 35 -15.85 -2.07 -17.15
N GLY A 36 -16.48 -3.21 -16.84
CA GLY A 36 -16.43 -3.80 -15.50
C GLY A 36 -15.02 -4.21 -15.06
N GLU A 37 -14.21 -4.77 -15.97
CA GLU A 37 -12.81 -5.15 -15.69
C GLU A 37 -11.96 -3.91 -15.37
N ILE A 38 -12.04 -2.87 -16.20
CA ILE A 38 -11.30 -1.61 -16.02
C ILE A 38 -11.68 -0.91 -14.71
N MET A 39 -12.98 -0.81 -14.41
CA MET A 39 -13.43 -0.17 -13.17
C MET A 39 -12.98 -0.93 -11.91
N ARG A 40 -12.96 -2.27 -11.94
CA ARG A 40 -12.45 -3.09 -10.83
C ARG A 40 -10.95 -2.92 -10.64
N GLU A 41 -10.19 -2.94 -11.74
CA GLU A 41 -8.75 -2.75 -11.68
C GLU A 41 -8.40 -1.35 -11.15
N HIS A 42 -9.07 -0.31 -11.67
CA HIS A 42 -8.90 1.06 -11.21
C HIS A 42 -9.20 1.21 -9.72
N ALA A 43 -10.30 0.63 -9.23
CA ALA A 43 -10.63 0.64 -7.81
C ALA A 43 -9.56 -0.06 -6.95
N GLY A 44 -9.08 -1.23 -7.39
CA GLY A 44 -8.03 -1.97 -6.69
C GLY A 44 -6.72 -1.18 -6.60
N ILE A 45 -6.29 -0.57 -7.71
CA ILE A 45 -5.08 0.27 -7.72
C ILE A 45 -5.27 1.52 -6.85
N LYS A 46 -6.46 2.15 -6.88
CA LYS A 46 -6.77 3.29 -6.00
C LYS A 46 -6.58 2.95 -4.53
N THR A 47 -7.07 1.79 -4.09
CA THR A 47 -6.89 1.33 -2.71
C THR A 47 -5.43 1.10 -2.35
N VAL A 48 -4.63 0.53 -3.26
CA VAL A 48 -3.18 0.36 -3.08
C VAL A 48 -2.47 1.70 -2.91
N LEU A 49 -2.79 2.69 -3.77
CA LEU A 49 -2.19 4.02 -3.70
C LEU A 49 -2.59 4.79 -2.43
N ALA A 50 -3.82 4.63 -1.95
CA ALA A 50 -4.27 5.23 -0.69
C ALA A 50 -3.51 4.65 0.52
N LYS A 51 -3.34 3.33 0.58
CA LYS A 51 -2.52 2.67 1.62
C LYS A 51 -1.06 3.13 1.61
N TRP A 52 -0.52 3.31 0.41
CA TRP A 52 0.84 3.85 0.25
C TRP A 52 0.95 5.28 0.82
N GLU A 53 -0.01 6.15 0.53
CA GLU A 53 -0.05 7.51 1.07
C GLU A 53 -0.16 7.52 2.60
N GLU A 54 -0.96 6.62 3.19
CA GLU A 54 -1.02 6.44 4.65
C GLU A 54 0.34 6.06 5.25
N LEU A 55 1.06 5.12 4.61
CA LEU A 55 2.39 4.71 5.03
C LEU A 55 3.42 5.85 4.91
N GLU A 56 3.42 6.59 3.79
CA GLU A 56 4.30 7.74 3.61
C GLU A 56 4.05 8.81 4.68
N ASN A 57 2.79 9.10 4.99
CA ASN A 57 2.43 10.06 6.03
C ASN A 57 2.88 9.60 7.42
N ALA A 58 2.70 8.32 7.76
CA ALA A 58 3.16 7.77 9.05
C ALA A 58 4.70 7.81 9.17
N ARG A 59 5.43 7.48 8.10
CA ARG A 59 6.91 7.59 8.05
C ARG A 59 7.35 9.04 8.24
N LYS A 60 6.68 9.97 7.55
CA LYS A 60 6.95 11.40 7.71
C LYS A 60 6.69 11.88 9.14
N GLN A 61 5.58 11.48 9.75
CA GLN A 61 5.27 11.81 11.14
C GLN A 61 6.32 11.27 12.12
N LEU A 62 6.79 10.04 11.89
CA LEU A 62 7.86 9.43 12.68
C LEU A 62 9.17 10.22 12.56
N ASP A 63 9.55 10.61 11.34
CA ASP A 63 10.76 11.39 11.10
C ASP A 63 10.66 12.81 11.68
N ASP A 64 9.51 13.47 11.50
CA ASP A 64 9.20 14.78 12.10
C ASP A 64 9.29 14.71 13.64
N ASN A 65 8.77 13.64 14.28
CA ASN A 65 8.87 13.43 15.72
C ASN A 65 10.31 13.15 16.19
N ARG A 66 11.07 12.37 15.42
CA ARG A 66 12.50 12.14 15.71
C ARG A 66 13.30 13.44 15.64
N GLU A 67 12.97 14.34 14.74
CA GLU A 67 13.58 15.68 14.71
C GLU A 67 13.15 16.50 15.95
N LEU A 68 11.86 16.52 16.29
CA LEU A 68 11.34 17.23 17.47
C LEU A 68 11.92 16.73 18.79
N ALA A 69 12.19 15.43 18.91
CA ALA A 69 12.86 14.83 20.07
C ALA A 69 14.27 15.41 20.31
N THR A 70 14.90 16.00 19.29
CA THR A 70 16.20 16.69 19.42
C THR A 70 16.07 18.18 19.80
N SER A 71 14.85 18.67 20.03
CA SER A 71 14.58 20.05 20.41
C SER A 71 15.27 20.43 21.73
N ARG A 72 15.62 21.72 21.85
CA ARG A 72 16.14 22.29 23.11
C ARG A 72 15.05 22.53 24.15
N ASP A 73 13.80 22.52 23.72
CA ASP A 73 12.65 22.56 24.62
C ASP A 73 12.41 21.14 25.14
N VAL A 74 12.69 20.94 26.43
CA VAL A 74 12.65 19.63 27.10
C VAL A 74 11.23 19.06 27.14
N GLU A 75 10.21 19.93 27.23
CA GLU A 75 8.82 19.49 27.26
C GLU A 75 8.40 18.96 25.88
N ILE A 76 8.72 19.71 24.82
CA ILE A 76 8.46 19.29 23.44
C ILE A 76 9.24 18.01 23.08
N ALA A 77 10.51 17.93 23.46
CA ALA A 77 11.35 16.77 23.18
C ALA A 77 10.81 15.50 23.87
N ALA A 78 10.41 15.60 25.14
CA ALA A 78 9.85 14.47 25.88
C ALA A 78 8.50 14.00 25.30
N MET A 79 7.64 14.93 24.90
CA MET A 79 6.37 14.59 24.23
C MET A 79 6.59 13.85 22.92
N ALA A 80 7.54 14.30 22.09
CA ALA A 80 7.85 13.63 20.84
C ALA A 80 8.46 12.23 21.07
N ASP A 81 9.38 12.10 22.04
CA ASP A 81 9.96 10.80 22.43
C ASP A 81 8.90 9.79 22.88
N ASP A 82 7.85 10.23 23.57
CA ASP A 82 6.74 9.37 24.02
C ASP A 82 5.87 8.88 22.85
N GLU A 83 5.77 9.63 21.75
CA GLU A 83 4.97 9.26 20.56
C GLU A 83 5.69 8.32 19.59
N ILE A 84 7.03 8.39 19.53
CA ILE A 84 7.86 7.62 18.59
C ILE A 84 7.56 6.10 18.62
N PRO A 85 7.48 5.42 19.79
CA PRO A 85 7.26 3.97 19.82
C PRO A 85 5.95 3.52 19.18
N ASP A 86 4.90 4.34 19.26
CA ASP A 86 3.60 4.02 18.66
C ASP A 86 3.59 4.33 17.16
N LEU A 87 4.27 5.39 16.73
CA LEU A 87 4.50 5.68 15.31
C LEU A 87 5.34 4.58 14.64
N GLU A 88 6.38 4.06 15.31
CA GLU A 88 7.18 2.92 14.81
C GLU A 88 6.33 1.66 14.61
N LYS A 89 5.45 1.32 15.58
CA LYS A 89 4.51 0.20 15.43
C LYS A 89 3.56 0.45 14.26
N ARG A 90 3.02 1.65 14.14
CA ARG A 90 2.07 2.00 13.07
C ARG A 90 2.72 1.90 11.70
N VAL A 91 3.95 2.37 11.54
CA VAL A 91 4.73 2.21 10.30
C VAL A 91 4.92 0.73 9.99
N ALA A 92 5.35 -0.08 10.96
CA ALA A 92 5.56 -1.52 10.74
C ALA A 92 4.27 -2.27 10.35
N GLU A 93 3.13 -1.92 10.94
CA GLU A 93 1.82 -2.43 10.57
C GLU A 93 1.44 -2.06 9.14
N LEU A 94 1.57 -0.78 8.79
CA LEU A 94 1.28 -0.27 7.45
C LEU A 94 2.20 -0.88 6.39
N GLU A 95 3.48 -1.10 6.69
CA GLU A 95 4.40 -1.81 5.80
C GLU A 95 3.94 -3.24 5.53
N ARG A 96 3.46 -3.95 6.56
CA ARG A 96 2.91 -5.30 6.41
C ARG A 96 1.62 -5.29 5.58
N GLU A 97 0.72 -4.36 5.85
CA GLU A 97 -0.49 -4.18 5.05
C GLU A 97 -0.17 -3.87 3.58
N MET A 98 0.87 -3.06 3.34
CA MET A 98 1.31 -2.72 2.00
C MET A 98 1.88 -3.94 1.27
N GLN A 99 2.68 -4.77 1.95
CA GLN A 99 3.14 -6.05 1.39
C GLN A 99 1.98 -6.93 0.93
N ILE A 100 0.95 -7.06 1.76
CA ILE A 100 -0.24 -7.87 1.45
C ILE A 100 -0.99 -7.27 0.25
N ALA A 101 -1.21 -5.96 0.24
CA ALA A 101 -1.95 -5.28 -0.83
C ALA A 101 -1.22 -5.28 -2.20
N LEU A 102 0.10 -5.49 -2.21
CA LEU A 102 0.88 -5.63 -3.44
C LEU A 102 0.92 -7.05 -3.99
N LEU A 103 0.46 -8.05 -3.23
CA LEU A 103 0.33 -9.40 -3.74
C LEU A 103 -0.67 -9.41 -4.90
N PRO A 104 -0.39 -10.15 -5.98
CA PRO A 104 -1.39 -10.33 -7.04
C PRO A 104 -2.66 -10.91 -6.41
N PRO A 105 -3.85 -10.40 -6.77
CA PRO A 105 -5.10 -11.03 -6.35
C PRO A 105 -5.04 -12.50 -6.78
N ASP A 106 -5.27 -13.41 -5.85
CA ASP A 106 -5.18 -14.84 -6.12
C ASP A 106 -6.30 -15.22 -7.10
N GLU A 107 -5.95 -15.70 -8.30
CA GLU A 107 -6.94 -16.19 -9.26
C GLU A 107 -7.75 -17.38 -8.70
N ASN A 108 -7.29 -17.98 -7.59
CA ASN A 108 -7.93 -19.08 -6.89
C ASN A 108 -8.44 -18.70 -5.48
N GLU A 109 -8.59 -17.41 -5.13
CA GLU A 109 -9.00 -17.00 -3.76
C GLU A 109 -10.37 -17.58 -3.30
N ASN A 110 -11.13 -18.19 -4.22
CA ASN A 110 -12.37 -18.93 -3.96
C ASN A 110 -12.27 -20.46 -4.14
N ARG A 111 -11.08 -21.07 -4.13
CA ARG A 111 -10.92 -22.53 -4.26
C ARG A 111 -10.09 -23.09 -3.11
N ASP A 112 -10.57 -24.19 -2.53
CA ASP A 112 -9.84 -24.94 -1.50
C ASP A 112 -8.47 -25.38 -2.03
N ALA A 113 -7.41 -25.07 -1.29
CA ALA A 113 -6.07 -25.52 -1.57
C ALA A 113 -5.76 -26.81 -0.78
N ILE A 114 -5.31 -27.87 -1.46
CA ILE A 114 -4.79 -29.08 -0.82
C ILE A 114 -3.26 -29.01 -0.85
N VAL A 115 -2.65 -28.96 0.33
CA VAL A 115 -1.20 -29.01 0.51
C VAL A 115 -0.79 -30.45 0.81
N GLU A 116 -0.13 -31.13 -0.13
CA GLU A 116 0.56 -32.40 0.13
C GLU A 116 1.99 -32.13 0.62
N ILE A 117 2.28 -32.50 1.86
CA ILE A 117 3.65 -32.52 2.39
C ILE A 117 4.23 -33.91 2.15
N ARG A 118 5.27 -34.01 1.32
CA ARG A 118 6.06 -35.24 1.15
C ARG A 118 7.42 -35.07 1.80
N ALA A 119 7.78 -36.02 2.67
CA ALA A 119 9.15 -36.14 3.16
C ALA A 119 10.05 -36.60 2.01
N GLY A 120 11.04 -35.78 1.64
CA GLY A 120 12.15 -36.20 0.80
C GLY A 120 13.18 -36.95 1.64
N THR A 121 13.69 -38.06 1.13
CA THR A 121 14.85 -38.79 1.66
C THR A 121 16.15 -38.06 1.37
#